data_AF-A0AA38HJA8-F1
#
_entry.id   AF-A0AA38HJA8-F1
#
_cell.length_a   1.000
_cell.length_b   1.000
_cell.length_c   1.000
_cell.angle_alpha   90.00
_cell.angle_beta   90.00
_cell.angle_gamma   90.00
#
_symmetry.space_group_name_H-M   'P 1'
#
loop_
_entity.id
_entity.type
_entity.pdbx_description
1 polymer ?
#
loop_
_entity_poly.entity_id
_entity_poly.type
_entity_poly.pdbx_seq_one_letter_code
_entity_poly.pdbx_strand_id
1 'polypeptide(L)'
;MGMMATIMNALAFEATVRKLGYDKVVVYSALEIKTVTRSYNYRFAREKLEEGYIAIFAGGTGYSYFTTDTGATIRAIEIKADAILMAKNGTKGVYDSDPNENPDAKFLSELTHQEVLQKDLKVMDGTAAALARDSKMKIEVFDMNGENNLHKVLHNELESTIIK
;
A
#
# COMPACT_ATOMS: atom_id res chain seq x y z
N MET A 1 9.89 16.23 -6.70
CA MET A 1 10.49 15.14 -7.50
C MET A 1 9.84 13.80 -7.22
N GLY A 2 9.81 13.30 -5.96
CA GLY A 2 9.22 11.98 -5.63
C GLY A 2 7.78 11.77 -6.12
N MET A 3 6.87 12.73 -5.90
CA MET A 3 5.49 12.62 -6.38
C MET A 3 5.39 12.42 -7.90
N MET A 4 6.19 13.16 -8.68
CA MET A 4 6.24 12.98 -10.14
C MET A 4 6.78 11.61 -10.55
N ALA A 5 7.78 11.09 -9.83
CA ALA A 5 8.29 9.74 -10.08
C ALA A 5 7.20 8.67 -9.87
N THR A 6 6.37 8.81 -8.83
CA THR A 6 5.23 7.88 -8.64
C THR A 6 4.20 7.96 -9.76
N ILE A 7 3.99 9.15 -10.35
CA ILE A 7 3.10 9.33 -11.50
C ILE A 7 3.68 8.67 -12.75
N MET A 8 4.98 8.82 -13.00
CA MET A 8 5.65 8.13 -14.11
C MET A 8 5.55 6.61 -13.97
N ASN A 9 5.80 6.09 -12.77
CA ASN A 9 5.67 4.65 -12.48
C ASN A 9 4.24 4.15 -12.68
N ALA A 10 3.24 4.94 -12.26
CA ALA A 10 1.84 4.58 -12.42
C ALA A 10 1.43 4.48 -13.91
N LEU A 11 1.89 5.40 -14.76
CA LEU A 11 1.63 5.36 -16.20
C LEU A 11 2.34 4.17 -16.88
N ALA A 12 3.58 3.87 -16.48
CA ALA A 12 4.29 2.69 -16.96
C ALA A 12 3.58 1.39 -16.54
N PHE A 13 3.08 1.34 -15.30
CA PHE A 13 2.32 0.20 -14.78
C PHE A 13 0.99 0.04 -15.51
N GLU A 14 0.23 1.12 -15.73
CA GLU A 14 -1.00 1.12 -16.53
C GLU A 14 -0.77 0.57 -17.94
N ALA A 15 0.27 1.04 -18.63
CA ALA A 15 0.61 0.55 -19.96
C ALA A 15 0.94 -0.95 -19.97
N THR A 16 1.63 -1.43 -18.94
CA THR A 16 1.95 -2.85 -18.77
C THR A 16 0.69 -3.69 -18.52
N VAL A 17 -0.19 -3.23 -17.63
CA VAL A 17 -1.47 -3.88 -17.32
C VAL A 17 -2.35 -3.99 -18.57
N ARG A 18 -2.46 -2.92 -19.35
CA ARG A 18 -3.19 -2.95 -20.64
C ARG A 18 -2.57 -3.90 -21.65
N LYS A 19 -1.24 -3.95 -21.75
CA LYS A 19 -0.53 -4.88 -22.63
C LYS A 19 -0.81 -6.34 -22.29
N LEU A 20 -1.09 -6.64 -21.02
CA LEU A 20 -1.51 -7.97 -20.56
C LEU A 20 -3.00 -8.29 -20.83
N GLY A 21 -3.74 -7.37 -21.48
CA GLY A 21 -5.14 -7.56 -21.85
C GLY A 21 -6.16 -6.99 -20.86
N TYR A 22 -5.72 -6.26 -19.84
CA TYR A 22 -6.61 -5.65 -18.85
C TYR A 22 -6.87 -4.18 -19.20
N ASP A 23 -7.93 -3.92 -19.97
CA ASP A 23 -8.29 -2.57 -20.39
C ASP A 23 -8.95 -1.73 -19.29
N LYS A 24 -9.53 -2.38 -18.28
CA LYS A 24 -10.16 -1.73 -17.11
C LYS A 24 -9.09 -1.32 -16.09
N VAL A 25 -8.24 -0.37 -16.45
CA VAL A 25 -7.23 0.23 -15.57
C VAL A 25 -7.23 1.74 -15.73
N VAL A 26 -7.09 2.45 -14.61
CA VAL A 26 -7.12 3.92 -14.57
C VAL A 26 -6.13 4.46 -13.56
N VAL A 27 -5.35 5.46 -13.97
CA VAL A 27 -4.43 6.21 -13.10
C VAL A 27 -5.09 7.48 -12.55
N TYR A 28 -5.12 7.59 -11.23
CA TYR A 28 -5.50 8.79 -10.50
C TYR A 28 -4.27 9.46 -9.90
N SER A 29 -4.17 10.78 -10.06
CA SER A 29 -3.10 11.59 -9.50
C SER A 29 -3.64 12.53 -8.42
N ALA A 30 -2.91 12.64 -7.31
CA ALA A 30 -3.15 13.66 -6.28
C ALA A 30 -2.82 15.08 -6.77
N LEU A 31 -1.94 15.20 -7.78
CA LEU A 31 -1.63 16.45 -8.46
C LEU A 31 -2.41 16.54 -9.76
N GLU A 32 -3.01 17.69 -10.07
CA GLU A 32 -3.70 17.90 -11.33
C GLU A 32 -2.69 17.95 -12.48
N ILE A 33 -2.71 16.93 -13.34
CA ILE A 33 -1.92 16.87 -14.56
C ILE A 33 -2.88 16.65 -15.71
N LYS A 34 -3.17 17.74 -16.42
CA LYS A 34 -4.04 17.71 -17.60
C LYS A 34 -3.49 16.73 -18.64
N THR A 35 -4.41 16.16 -19.42
CA THR A 35 -4.19 15.24 -20.55
C THR A 35 -3.56 13.88 -20.25
N VAL A 36 -2.88 13.70 -19.11
CA VAL A 36 -2.10 12.48 -18.84
C VAL A 36 -2.76 11.59 -17.77
N THR A 37 -3.30 12.16 -16.71
CA THR A 37 -3.92 11.41 -15.61
C THR A 37 -5.31 11.95 -15.28
N ARG A 38 -6.08 11.19 -14.49
CA ARG A 38 -7.30 11.70 -13.87
C ARG A 38 -6.97 12.32 -12.52
N SER A 39 -7.54 13.49 -12.23
CA SER A 39 -7.50 14.04 -10.87
C SER A 39 -8.18 13.07 -9.91
N TYR A 40 -7.59 12.84 -8.75
CA TYR A 40 -8.15 11.95 -7.75
C TYR A 40 -9.50 12.47 -7.23
N ASN A 41 -10.50 11.59 -7.24
CA ASN A 41 -11.78 11.78 -6.58
C ASN A 41 -12.24 10.44 -6.01
N TYR A 42 -12.39 10.35 -4.69
CA TYR A 42 -12.70 9.08 -4.02
C TYR A 42 -14.03 8.47 -4.47
N ARG A 43 -15.05 9.28 -4.79
CA ARG A 43 -16.37 8.77 -5.20
C ARG A 43 -16.25 8.04 -6.54
N PHE A 44 -15.62 8.71 -7.49
CA PHE A 44 -15.41 8.15 -8.82
C PHE A 44 -14.45 6.94 -8.80
N ALA A 45 -13.41 6.98 -7.95
CA ALA A 45 -12.53 5.83 -7.75
C ALA A 45 -13.30 4.61 -7.24
N ARG A 46 -14.21 4.79 -6.26
CA ARG A 46 -15.07 3.73 -5.73
C ARG A 46 -16.02 3.17 -6.78
N GLU A 47 -16.72 4.02 -7.52
CA GLU A 47 -17.60 3.59 -8.63
C GLU A 47 -16.82 2.73 -9.64
N LYS A 48 -15.60 3.15 -10.01
CA LYS A 48 -14.78 2.37 -10.94
C LYS A 48 -14.29 1.04 -10.36
N LEU A 49 -13.95 1.00 -9.08
CA LEU A 49 -13.62 -0.26 -8.40
C LEU A 49 -14.82 -1.23 -8.42
N GLU A 50 -16.04 -0.74 -8.18
CA GLU A 50 -17.29 -1.53 -8.27
C GLU A 50 -17.56 -2.05 -9.70
N GLU A 51 -17.15 -1.30 -10.73
CA GLU A 51 -17.20 -1.73 -12.15
C GLU A 51 -16.09 -2.73 -12.54
N GLY A 52 -15.19 -3.09 -11.61
CA GLY A 52 -14.07 -4.01 -11.80
C GLY A 52 -12.83 -3.37 -12.43
N TYR A 53 -12.63 -2.06 -12.25
CA TYR A 53 -11.38 -1.41 -12.66
C TYR A 53 -10.26 -1.61 -11.64
N ILE A 54 -9.04 -1.75 -12.15
CA ILE A 54 -7.81 -1.55 -11.38
C ILE A 54 -7.57 -0.04 -11.26
N ALA A 55 -7.64 0.49 -10.04
CA ALA A 55 -7.34 1.88 -9.74
C ALA A 55 -5.88 2.03 -9.27
N ILE A 56 -5.09 2.85 -9.95
CA ILE A 56 -3.71 3.15 -9.58
C ILE A 56 -3.67 4.57 -9.01
N PHE A 57 -3.26 4.73 -7.76
CA PHE A 57 -3.14 6.04 -7.11
C PHE A 57 -1.68 6.52 -7.13
N ALA A 58 -1.46 7.73 -7.63
CA ALA A 58 -0.14 8.33 -7.79
C ALA A 58 -0.09 9.75 -7.22
N GLY A 59 1.13 10.26 -7.00
CA GLY A 59 1.35 11.59 -6.41
C GLY A 59 1.23 11.61 -4.89
N GLY A 60 1.12 10.45 -4.23
CA GLY A 60 1.01 10.34 -2.76
C GLY A 60 -0.19 11.11 -2.22
N THR A 61 0.05 11.94 -1.20
CA THR A 61 -0.97 12.83 -0.64
C THR A 61 -1.20 14.11 -1.46
N GLY A 62 -0.28 14.44 -2.38
CA GLY A 62 -0.23 15.74 -3.06
C GLY A 62 0.49 16.84 -2.26
N TYR A 63 0.89 16.56 -1.02
CA TYR A 63 1.56 17.51 -0.13
C TYR A 63 2.98 17.06 0.22
N SER A 64 3.88 18.02 0.36
CA SER A 64 5.24 17.77 0.87
C SER A 64 5.20 17.24 2.31
N TYR A 65 6.29 16.58 2.73
CA TYR A 65 6.51 16.03 4.08
C TYR A 65 5.69 14.77 4.45
N PHE A 66 4.85 14.27 3.55
CA PHE A 66 4.17 12.99 3.74
C PHE A 66 4.83 11.89 2.91
N THR A 67 4.82 10.68 3.46
CA THR A 67 5.34 9.49 2.79
C THR A 67 4.30 8.88 1.83
N THR A 68 4.73 7.90 1.04
CA THR A 68 3.82 7.05 0.27
C THR A 68 2.92 6.20 1.16
N ASP A 69 3.37 5.79 2.34
CA ASP A 69 2.58 4.98 3.28
C ASP A 69 1.39 5.78 3.82
N THR A 70 1.62 7.07 4.14
CA THR A 70 0.53 7.97 4.53
C THR A 70 -0.46 8.13 3.38
N GLY A 71 0.01 8.34 2.16
CA GLY A 71 -0.84 8.42 0.97
C GLY A 71 -1.67 7.16 0.74
N ALA A 72 -1.05 5.99 0.81
CA ALA A 72 -1.72 4.69 0.66
C ALA A 72 -2.79 4.49 1.74
N THR A 73 -2.49 4.84 2.99
CA THR A 73 -3.43 4.73 4.11
C THR A 73 -4.66 5.62 3.92
N ILE A 74 -4.46 6.89 3.53
CA ILE A 74 -5.55 7.81 3.23
C ILE A 74 -6.43 7.25 2.11
N ARG A 75 -5.83 6.80 1.00
CA ARG A 75 -6.59 6.26 -0.14
C ARG A 75 -7.36 5.00 0.21
N ALA A 76 -6.77 4.08 0.97
CA ALA A 76 -7.44 2.88 1.44
C ALA A 76 -8.69 3.20 2.27
N ILE A 77 -8.59 4.17 3.19
CA ILE A 77 -9.72 4.63 4.00
C ILE A 77 -10.80 5.27 3.12
N GLU A 78 -10.42 6.15 2.19
CA GLU A 78 -11.35 6.87 1.32
C GLU A 78 -12.12 5.95 0.37
N ILE A 79 -11.46 4.90 -0.15
CA ILE A 79 -12.11 3.89 -1.01
C ILE A 79 -12.83 2.80 -0.22
N LYS A 80 -12.71 2.80 1.13
CA LYS A 80 -13.21 1.76 2.03
C LYS A 80 -12.66 0.37 1.71
N ALA A 81 -11.34 0.29 1.51
CA ALA A 81 -10.66 -0.99 1.34
C ALA A 81 -10.80 -1.84 2.62
N ASP A 82 -10.89 -3.16 2.46
CA ASP A 82 -10.94 -4.10 3.58
C ASP A 82 -9.59 -4.23 4.29
N ALA A 83 -8.49 -4.06 3.55
CA ALA A 83 -7.14 -4.12 4.08
C ALA A 83 -6.13 -3.38 3.19
N ILE A 84 -4.98 -3.03 3.77
CA ILE A 84 -3.78 -2.60 3.07
C ILE A 84 -2.79 -3.77 3.02
N LEU A 85 -2.45 -4.21 1.81
CA LEU A 85 -1.39 -5.19 1.60
C LEU A 85 -0.06 -4.47 1.38
N MET A 86 0.84 -4.57 2.34
CA MET A 86 2.15 -3.92 2.32
C MET A 86 3.21 -4.92 1.88
N ALA A 87 3.60 -4.82 0.61
CA ALA A 87 4.65 -5.64 0.03
C ALA A 87 6.04 -5.07 0.40
N LYS A 88 6.87 -5.85 1.10
CA LYS A 88 8.26 -5.52 1.43
C LYS A 88 9.21 -6.32 0.54
N ASN A 89 10.36 -5.75 0.25
CA ASN A 89 11.40 -6.40 -0.55
C ASN A 89 12.34 -7.18 0.38
N GLY A 90 12.23 -8.51 0.40
CA GLY A 90 13.18 -9.38 1.11
C GLY A 90 12.92 -9.55 2.61
N THR A 91 11.72 -9.19 3.08
CA THR A 91 11.32 -9.39 4.48
C THR A 91 9.91 -9.97 4.54
N LYS A 92 9.76 -11.11 5.24
CA LYS A 92 8.51 -11.86 5.34
C LYS A 92 7.37 -11.10 6.03
N GLY A 93 7.69 -10.11 6.86
CA GLY A 93 6.72 -9.34 7.62
C GLY A 93 7.43 -8.44 8.62
N VAL A 94 6.89 -8.33 9.82
CA VAL A 94 7.42 -7.48 10.89
C VAL A 94 8.18 -8.34 11.89
N TYR A 95 9.33 -7.82 12.31
CA TYR A 95 10.19 -8.42 13.32
C TYR A 95 10.31 -7.48 14.52
N ASP A 96 10.63 -8.02 15.69
CA ASP A 96 10.87 -7.21 16.90
C ASP A 96 12.13 -6.33 16.82
N SER A 97 13.03 -6.65 15.90
CA SER A 97 14.30 -5.97 15.62
C SER A 97 14.71 -6.24 14.17
N ASP A 98 15.66 -5.47 13.62
CA ASP A 98 16.07 -5.64 12.22
C ASP A 98 16.75 -7.01 12.02
N PRO A 99 16.17 -7.93 11.20
CA PRO A 99 16.73 -9.26 11.01
C PRO A 99 18.07 -9.27 10.25
N ASN A 100 18.45 -8.16 9.60
CA ASN A 100 19.76 -8.05 8.94
C ASN A 100 20.88 -7.69 9.93
N GLU A 101 20.53 -7.05 11.06
CA GLU A 101 21.48 -6.64 12.10
C GLU A 101 21.44 -7.57 13.31
N ASN A 102 20.28 -8.13 13.64
CA ASN A 102 20.06 -9.03 14.76
C ASN A 102 19.68 -10.44 14.28
N PRO A 103 20.57 -11.45 14.40
CA PRO A 103 20.23 -12.83 14.03
C PRO A 103 19.16 -13.46 14.93
N ASP A 104 18.94 -12.91 16.13
CA ASP A 104 17.91 -13.36 17.08
C ASP A 104 16.55 -12.65 16.86
N ALA A 105 16.39 -11.89 15.78
CA ALA A 105 15.17 -11.17 15.47
C ALA A 105 13.97 -12.12 15.37
N LYS A 106 12.91 -11.82 16.11
CA LYS A 106 11.72 -12.67 16.18
C LYS A 106 10.64 -12.15 15.26
N PHE A 107 10.12 -13.05 14.44
CA PHE A 107 8.97 -12.77 13.58
C PHE A 107 7.71 -12.58 14.42
N LEU A 108 6.93 -11.56 14.07
CA LEU A 108 5.68 -11.20 14.74
C LEU A 108 4.53 -11.47 13.76
N SER A 109 3.79 -12.55 13.94
CA SER A 109 2.71 -12.94 13.02
C SER A 109 1.45 -12.09 13.16
N GLU A 110 1.15 -11.65 14.38
CA GLU A 110 0.03 -10.74 14.67
C GLU A 110 0.49 -9.59 15.56
N LEU A 111 0.00 -8.39 15.27
CA LEU A 111 0.25 -7.19 16.05
C LEU A 111 -1.02 -6.36 16.16
N THR A 112 -1.15 -5.65 17.27
CA THR A 112 -2.12 -4.56 17.34
C THR A 112 -1.54 -3.28 16.77
N HIS A 113 -2.39 -2.40 16.24
CA HIS A 113 -1.96 -1.06 15.85
C HIS A 113 -1.25 -0.30 16.99
N GLN A 114 -1.67 -0.53 18.22
CA GLN A 114 -1.06 0.10 19.40
C GLN A 114 0.36 -0.43 19.65
N GLU A 115 0.60 -1.73 19.47
CA GLU A 115 1.94 -2.30 19.60
C GLU A 115 2.91 -1.77 18.55
N VAL A 116 2.45 -1.57 17.31
CA VAL A 116 3.29 -0.98 16.25
C VAL A 116 3.80 0.40 16.67
N LEU A 117 2.93 1.23 17.25
CA LEU A 117 3.29 2.57 17.73
C LEU A 117 4.14 2.53 19.01
N GLN A 118 3.81 1.67 19.97
CA GLN A 118 4.51 1.60 21.26
C GLN A 118 5.93 1.02 21.16
N LYS A 119 6.11 0.04 20.28
CA LYS A 119 7.41 -0.63 20.06
C LYS A 119 8.24 0.05 18.96
N ASP A 120 7.76 1.17 18.41
CA ASP A 120 8.39 1.91 17.29
C ASP A 120 8.80 0.98 16.13
N LEU A 121 7.92 0.03 15.80
CA LEU A 121 8.19 -0.95 14.75
C LEU A 121 8.17 -0.21 13.40
N LYS A 122 9.25 -0.34 12.63
CA LYS A 122 9.45 0.32 11.32
C LYS A 122 8.58 -0.28 10.20
N VAL A 123 7.28 -0.44 10.43
CA VAL A 123 6.32 -0.93 9.44
C VAL A 123 6.02 0.17 8.42
N MET A 124 5.65 1.34 8.93
CA MET A 124 5.30 2.55 8.20
C MET A 124 5.64 3.78 9.03
N ASP A 125 5.56 4.97 8.45
CA ASP A 125 5.73 6.20 9.23
C ASP A 125 4.63 6.38 10.28
N GLY A 126 4.93 7.13 11.35
CA GLY A 126 4.01 7.31 12.47
C GLY A 126 2.65 7.94 12.11
N THR A 127 2.60 8.76 11.04
CA THR A 127 1.33 9.36 10.58
C THR A 127 0.44 8.31 9.95
N ALA A 128 1.00 7.49 9.06
CA ALA A 128 0.29 6.37 8.46
C ALA A 128 -0.21 5.38 9.52
N ALA A 129 0.64 5.05 10.50
CA ALA A 129 0.29 4.13 11.58
C ALA A 129 -0.86 4.66 12.44
N ALA A 130 -0.85 5.96 12.78
CA ALA A 130 -1.92 6.59 13.53
C ALA A 130 -3.25 6.60 12.75
N LEU A 131 -3.22 6.95 11.45
CA LEU A 131 -4.41 6.93 10.60
C LEU A 131 -5.00 5.53 10.44
N ALA A 132 -4.15 4.51 10.28
CA ALA A 132 -4.59 3.13 10.18
C ALA A 132 -5.24 2.65 11.48
N ARG A 133 -4.65 3.00 12.64
CA ARG A 133 -5.24 2.71 13.96
C ARG A 133 -6.63 3.33 14.12
N ASP A 134 -6.74 4.63 13.87
CA ASP A 134 -7.96 5.38 14.16
C ASP A 134 -9.12 4.96 13.25
N SER A 135 -8.81 4.49 12.04
CA SER A 135 -9.77 3.91 11.09
C SER A 135 -9.97 2.40 11.23
N LYS A 136 -9.22 1.72 12.12
CA LYS A 136 -9.19 0.25 12.26
C LYS A 136 -8.88 -0.46 10.94
N MET A 137 -7.99 0.13 10.14
CA MET A 137 -7.61 -0.38 8.83
C MET A 137 -6.68 -1.59 9.00
N LYS A 138 -7.15 -2.79 8.64
CA LYS A 138 -6.30 -3.99 8.64
C LYS A 138 -5.10 -3.76 7.72
N ILE A 139 -3.90 -4.07 8.19
CA ILE A 139 -2.68 -4.08 7.37
C ILE A 139 -2.09 -5.48 7.38
N GLU A 140 -1.62 -5.93 6.23
CA GLU A 140 -0.93 -7.21 6.10
C GLU A 140 0.41 -7.02 5.40
N VAL A 141 1.49 -7.30 6.12
CA VAL A 141 2.87 -7.09 5.65
C VAL A 141 3.43 -8.42 5.19
N PHE A 142 3.94 -8.49 3.96
CA PHE A 142 4.43 -9.72 3.35
C PHE A 142 5.62 -9.46 2.41
N ASP A 143 6.40 -10.51 2.13
CA ASP A 143 7.50 -10.44 1.16
C ASP A 143 6.97 -10.49 -0.29
N MET A 144 7.42 -9.57 -1.14
CA MET A 144 7.02 -9.52 -2.55
C MET A 144 7.87 -10.37 -3.50
N ASN A 145 9.04 -10.84 -3.06
CA ASN A 145 10.04 -11.46 -3.95
C ASN A 145 9.74 -12.92 -4.33
N GLY A 146 8.87 -13.61 -3.60
CA GLY A 146 8.51 -14.98 -3.89
C GLY A 146 7.50 -15.10 -5.04
N GLU A 147 7.58 -16.23 -5.75
CA GLU A 147 6.67 -16.54 -6.85
C GLU A 147 5.21 -16.54 -6.37
N ASN A 148 4.39 -15.71 -7.01
CA ASN A 148 2.96 -15.56 -6.72
C ASN A 148 2.64 -15.18 -5.26
N ASN A 149 3.56 -14.50 -4.56
CA ASN A 149 3.35 -14.15 -3.15
C ASN A 149 2.10 -13.28 -2.92
N LEU A 150 1.77 -12.37 -3.84
CA LEU A 150 0.51 -11.61 -3.74
C LEU A 150 -0.72 -12.53 -3.81
N HIS A 151 -0.69 -13.58 -4.65
CA HIS A 151 -1.78 -14.55 -4.70
C HIS A 151 -1.84 -15.37 -3.40
N LYS A 152 -0.70 -15.83 -2.91
CA LYS A 152 -0.61 -16.64 -1.69
C LYS A 152 -1.08 -15.88 -0.45
N VAL A 153 -0.69 -14.60 -0.30
CA VAL A 153 -1.13 -13.78 0.85
C VAL A 153 -2.65 -13.57 0.83
N LEU A 154 -3.25 -13.36 -0.34
CA LEU A 154 -4.71 -13.25 -0.49
C LEU A 154 -5.46 -14.54 -0.09
N HIS A 155 -4.80 -15.70 -0.18
CA HIS A 155 -5.37 -17.00 0.18
C HIS A 155 -4.90 -17.51 1.56
N ASN A 156 -4.17 -16.70 2.34
CA ASN A 156 -3.55 -17.08 3.61
C ASN A 156 -2.56 -18.27 3.50
N GLU A 157 -1.89 -18.39 2.36
CA GLU A 157 -0.89 -19.44 2.05
C GLU A 157 0.56 -18.94 2.16
N LEU A 158 0.75 -17.69 2.62
CA LEU A 158 2.05 -17.07 2.80
C LEU A 158 2.20 -16.62 4.26
N GLU A 159 3.39 -16.85 4.82
CA GLU A 159 3.76 -16.28 6.12
C GLU A 159 3.83 -14.75 5.99
N SER A 160 2.97 -14.06 6.75
CA SER A 160 2.79 -12.61 6.74
C SER A 160 2.53 -12.12 8.16
N THR A 161 2.66 -10.81 8.38
CA THR A 161 2.26 -10.17 9.63
C THR A 161 0.94 -9.45 9.45
N ILE A 162 -0.06 -9.75 10.28
CA ILE A 162 -1.35 -9.06 10.30
C ILE A 162 -1.38 -8.04 11.43
N ILE A 163 -1.73 -6.80 11.10
CA ILE A 163 -1.91 -5.70 12.05
C ILE A 163 -3.38 -5.30 12.09
N LYS A 164 -3.99 -5.32 13.27
CA LYS A 164 -5.42 -5.07 13.49
C LYS A 164 -5.73 -4.39 14.83
#